data_AF-A0A3R6AQ61-F1
#
_entry.id   AF-A0A3R6AQ61-F1
#
_cell.length_a   1.000
_cell.length_b   1.000
_cell.length_c   1.000
_cell.angle_alpha   90.00
_cell.angle_beta   90.00
_cell.angle_gamma   90.00
#
_symmetry.space_group_name_H-M   'P 1'
#
loop_
_entity.id
_entity.type
_entity.pdbx_description
1 polymer ?
#
loop_
_entity_poly.entity_id
_entity_poly.type
_entity_poly.pdbx_seq_one_letter_code
_entity_poly.pdbx_strand_id
1 'polypeptide(L)'
;MINRIIEKDKKQLEVRMQEKQIKNDKLGNIYKELINIVNGYPDRSPNDVLRNIEFAPSYSMEKFESVIEILNIQIEDYKRQLNFEHLKRERRYDIGNQISNRECAIKK
;
A
#
# COMPACT_ATOMS: atom_id res chain seq x y z
N MET A 1 29.42 -10.58 30.34
CA MET A 1 29.42 -10.71 28.86
C MET A 1 28.04 -10.40 28.27
N ILE A 2 26.96 -10.95 28.84
CA ILE A 2 25.56 -10.77 28.40
C ILE A 2 25.13 -9.29 28.32
N ASN A 3 25.41 -8.47 29.34
CA ASN A 3 25.02 -7.06 29.34
C ASN A 3 25.64 -6.25 28.18
N ARG A 4 26.88 -6.55 27.78
CA ARG A 4 27.55 -5.87 26.64
C ARG A 4 26.89 -6.21 25.31
N ILE A 5 26.34 -7.41 25.15
CA ILE A 5 25.64 -7.83 23.94
C ILE A 5 24.29 -7.10 23.86
N ILE A 6 23.55 -7.05 24.97
CA ILE A 6 22.26 -6.33 25.05
C ILE A 6 22.44 -4.84 24.75
N GLU A 7 23.49 -4.20 25.28
CA GLU A 7 23.79 -2.80 24.98
C GLU A 7 24.14 -2.56 23.51
N LYS A 8 24.90 -3.48 22.90
CA LYS A 8 25.24 -3.41 21.47
C LYS A 8 23.99 -3.53 20.59
N ASP A 9 23.09 -4.45 20.91
CA ASP A 9 21.87 -4.69 20.15
C ASP A 9 20.88 -3.51 20.27
N LYS A 10 20.75 -2.92 21.46
CA LYS A 10 19.96 -1.69 21.67
C LYS A 10 20.50 -0.54 20.81
N LYS A 11 21.81 -0.31 20.82
CA LYS A 11 22.44 0.76 20.03
C LYS A 11 22.23 0.56 18.52
N GLN A 12 22.30 -0.69 18.03
CA GLN A 12 22.02 -0.99 16.62
C GLN A 12 20.54 -0.80 16.25
N LEU A 13 19.62 -1.07 17.18
CA LEU A 13 18.20 -0.82 16.96
C LEU A 13 17.93 0.69 16.86
N GLU A 14 18.50 1.49 17.77
CA GLU A 14 18.38 2.95 17.75
C GLU A 14 18.90 3.56 16.44
N VAL A 15 20.08 3.11 15.97
CA VAL A 15 20.63 3.57 14.68
C VAL A 15 19.67 3.24 13.52
N ARG A 16 19.13 2.02 13.47
CA ARG A 16 18.16 1.63 12.42
C ARG A 16 16.88 2.45 12.48
N MET A 17 16.40 2.76 13.68
CA MET A 17 15.22 3.61 13.87
C MET A 17 15.49 5.05 13.37
N GLN A 18 16.66 5.60 13.69
CA GLN A 18 17.06 6.93 13.21
C GLN A 18 17.22 6.97 11.69
N GLU A 19 17.86 5.98 11.09
CA GLU A 19 17.99 5.87 9.63
C GLU A 19 16.62 5.79 8.94
N LYS A 20 15.69 5.00 9.52
CA LYS A 20 14.31 4.92 9.02
C LYS A 20 13.60 6.27 9.13
N GLN A 21 13.76 6.98 10.25
CA GLN A 21 13.17 8.29 10.44
C GLN A 21 13.71 9.29 9.41
N ILE A 22 15.03 9.35 9.22
CA ILE A 22 15.67 10.23 8.21
C ILE A 22 15.16 9.92 6.81
N LYS A 23 15.01 8.63 6.45
CA LYS A 23 14.43 8.24 5.15
C LYS A 23 12.98 8.71 5.01
N ASN A 24 12.18 8.56 6.06
CA ASN A 24 10.78 9.00 6.07
C ASN A 24 10.68 10.52 5.96
N ASP A 25 11.52 11.28 6.64
CA ASP A 25 11.52 12.75 6.59
C ASP A 25 11.91 13.24 5.19
N LYS A 26 12.94 12.64 4.58
CA LYS A 26 13.32 12.93 3.19
C LYS A 26 12.19 12.63 2.21
N LEU A 27 11.56 11.46 2.33
CA LEU A 27 10.40 11.11 1.51
C LEU A 27 9.25 12.08 1.73
N GLY A 28 8.96 12.42 2.98
CA GLY A 28 7.91 13.38 3.33
C GLY A 28 8.12 14.75 2.69
N ASN A 29 9.36 15.23 2.63
CA ASN A 29 9.69 16.49 1.95
C ASN A 29 9.49 16.39 0.43
N ILE A 30 9.93 15.28 -0.20
CA ILE A 30 9.71 15.04 -1.63
C ILE A 30 8.20 15.02 -1.95
N TYR A 31 7.38 14.37 -1.12
CA TYR A 31 5.93 14.34 -1.33
C TYR A 31 5.28 15.71 -1.16
N LYS A 32 5.73 16.53 -0.20
CA LYS A 32 5.25 17.91 -0.04
C LYS A 32 5.58 18.77 -1.27
N GLU A 33 6.80 18.65 -1.79
CA GLU A 33 7.21 19.35 -3.01
C GLU A 33 6.38 18.91 -4.21
N LEU A 34 6.16 17.60 -4.38
CA LEU A 34 5.31 17.07 -5.43
C LEU A 34 3.89 17.65 -5.34
N ILE A 35 3.27 17.64 -4.15
CA ILE A 35 1.94 18.20 -3.93
C ILE A 35 1.90 19.68 -4.31
N ASN A 36 2.92 20.47 -3.92
CA ASN A 36 2.99 21.88 -4.28
C ASN A 36 3.07 22.09 -5.79
N ILE A 37 3.84 21.25 -6.51
CA ILE A 37 3.93 21.28 -7.97
C ILE A 37 2.56 20.96 -8.59
N VAL A 38 1.90 19.89 -8.14
CA VAL A 38 0.57 19.50 -8.65
C VAL A 38 -0.46 20.62 -8.41
N ASN A 39 -0.45 21.22 -7.24
CA ASN A 39 -1.35 22.33 -6.90
C ASN A 39 -1.11 23.59 -7.76
N GLY A 40 0.07 23.73 -8.37
CA GLY A 40 0.37 24.80 -9.34
C GLY A 40 -0.35 24.62 -10.68
N TYR A 41 -0.89 23.43 -10.97
CA TYR A 41 -1.61 23.10 -12.19
C TYR A 41 -2.97 22.47 -11.87
N PRO A 42 -3.90 23.21 -11.22
CA PRO A 42 -5.15 22.66 -10.72
C PRO A 42 -6.09 22.15 -11.84
N ASP A 43 -5.86 22.56 -13.08
CA ASP A 43 -6.60 22.18 -14.27
C ASP A 43 -5.99 20.98 -15.03
N ARG A 44 -4.86 20.43 -14.57
CA ARG A 44 -4.15 19.34 -15.26
C ARG A 44 -3.81 18.19 -14.31
N SER A 45 -4.02 16.96 -14.75
CA SER A 45 -3.52 15.79 -14.01
C SER A 45 -1.99 15.72 -14.12
N PRO A 46 -1.27 15.29 -13.07
CA PRO A 46 0.15 14.95 -13.19
C PRO A 46 0.44 13.99 -14.34
N ASN A 47 -0.48 13.06 -14.63
CA ASN A 47 -0.36 12.13 -15.76
C ASN A 47 -0.46 12.83 -17.12
N ASP A 48 -1.19 13.95 -17.22
CA ASP A 48 -1.26 14.75 -18.45
C ASP A 48 0.08 15.46 -18.72
N VAL A 49 0.78 15.86 -17.66
CA VAL A 49 2.12 16.47 -17.75
C VAL A 49 3.14 15.45 -18.26
N LEU A 50 3.08 14.20 -17.75
CA LEU A 50 4.02 13.13 -18.15
C LEU A 50 3.98 12.81 -19.64
N ARG A 51 2.84 13.02 -20.32
CA ARG A 51 2.72 12.82 -21.79
C ARG A 51 3.62 13.75 -22.60
N ASN A 52 4.07 14.86 -22.02
CA ASN A 52 4.89 15.88 -22.67
C ASN A 52 6.39 15.76 -22.31
N ILE A 53 6.77 14.76 -21.50
CA ILE A 53 8.16 14.54 -21.09
C ILE A 53 8.69 13.33 -21.86
N GLU A 54 9.76 13.54 -22.63
CA GLU A 54 10.41 12.45 -23.38
C GLU A 54 10.95 11.38 -22.40
N PHE A 55 10.67 10.11 -22.67
CA PHE A 55 11.02 8.97 -21.81
C PHE A 55 10.45 9.03 -20.38
N ALA A 56 9.32 9.71 -20.17
CA ALA A 56 8.66 9.71 -18.88
C ALA A 56 8.33 8.28 -18.41
N PRO A 57 8.40 8.00 -17.09
CA PRO A 57 7.89 6.75 -16.55
C PRO A 57 6.41 6.60 -16.90
N SER A 58 6.08 5.52 -17.60
CA SER A 58 4.69 5.15 -17.85
C SER A 58 4.10 4.58 -16.57
N TYR A 59 3.50 5.44 -15.74
CA TYR A 59 2.62 4.97 -14.69
C TYR A 59 1.34 4.47 -15.35
N SER A 60 1.35 3.21 -15.73
CA SER A 60 0.12 2.49 -16.05
C SER A 60 -0.72 2.54 -14.79
N MET A 61 -1.72 3.42 -14.74
CA MET A 61 -2.84 3.17 -13.84
C MET A 61 -3.35 1.80 -14.26
N GLU A 62 -3.15 0.76 -13.43
CA GLU A 62 -3.92 -0.46 -13.58
C GLU A 62 -5.36 0.01 -13.78
N LYS A 63 -6.01 -0.42 -14.87
CA LYS A 63 -7.37 0.03 -15.18
C LYS A 63 -8.17 -0.16 -13.90
N PHE A 64 -8.58 0.95 -13.29
CA PHE A 64 -9.16 0.92 -11.95
C PHE A 64 -10.38 0.00 -11.90
N GLU A 65 -11.12 -0.02 -13.02
CA GLU A 65 -12.19 -0.98 -13.32
C GLU A 65 -11.72 -2.43 -13.28
N SER A 66 -10.58 -2.77 -13.89
CA SER A 66 -9.99 -4.11 -13.83
C SER A 66 -9.54 -4.50 -12.42
N VAL A 67 -9.01 -3.55 -11.63
CA VAL A 67 -8.68 -3.80 -10.22
C VAL A 67 -9.95 -4.11 -9.42
N ILE A 68 -11.00 -3.30 -9.59
CA ILE A 68 -12.30 -3.53 -8.97
C ILE A 68 -12.89 -4.88 -9.39
N GLU A 69 -12.82 -5.21 -10.69
CA GLU A 69 -13.30 -6.47 -11.23
C GLU A 69 -12.57 -7.68 -10.62
N ILE A 70 -11.24 -7.62 -10.51
CA ILE A 70 -10.43 -8.63 -9.84
C ILE A 70 -10.84 -8.77 -8.36
N LEU A 71 -11.01 -7.65 -7.65
CA LEU A 71 -11.43 -7.69 -6.24
C LEU A 71 -12.82 -8.29 -6.08
N ASN A 72 -13.76 -8.00 -6.98
CA ASN A 72 -15.09 -8.60 -6.99
C ASN A 72 -15.03 -10.11 -7.26
N ILE A 73 -14.23 -10.56 -8.22
CA ILE A 73 -14.02 -11.99 -8.50
C ILE A 73 -13.47 -12.71 -7.26
N GLN A 74 -12.48 -12.11 -6.57
CA GLN A 74 -11.91 -12.67 -5.34
C GLN A 74 -12.94 -12.72 -4.21
N ILE A 75 -13.76 -11.69 -4.03
CA ILE A 75 -14.84 -11.67 -3.03
C ILE A 75 -15.83 -12.82 -3.30
N GLU A 76 -16.25 -13.00 -4.54
CA GLU A 76 -17.17 -14.08 -4.91
C GLU A 76 -16.57 -15.48 -4.70
N ASP A 77 -15.29 -15.66 -5.01
CA ASP A 77 -14.58 -16.90 -4.70
C ASP A 77 -14.55 -17.18 -3.19
N TYR A 78 -14.23 -16.18 -2.37
CA TYR A 78 -14.25 -16.31 -0.91
C TYR A 78 -15.65 -16.61 -0.35
N LYS A 79 -16.71 -16.01 -0.90
CA LYS A 79 -18.09 -16.35 -0.54
C LYS A 79 -18.43 -17.80 -0.88
N ARG A 80 -17.97 -18.31 -2.03
CA ARG A 80 -18.13 -19.73 -2.39
C ARG A 80 -17.39 -20.64 -1.41
N GLN A 81 -16.17 -20.26 -1.00
CA GLN A 81 -15.40 -21.03 -0.02
C GLN A 81 -16.10 -21.14 1.35
N LEU A 82 -16.88 -20.14 1.76
CA LEU A 82 -17.65 -20.20 3.02
C LEU A 82 -18.71 -21.30 3.06
N ASN A 83 -19.15 -21.77 1.89
CA ASN A 83 -20.15 -22.84 1.77
C ASN A 83 -19.55 -24.24 1.94
N PHE A 84 -18.22 -24.39 2.10
CA PHE A 84 -17.63 -25.69 2.36
C PHE A 84 -18.01 -26.23 3.75
N GLU A 85 -18.58 -27.43 3.76
CA GLU A 85 -19.20 -28.07 4.93
C GLU A 85 -18.19 -28.29 6.07
N HIS A 86 -16.95 -28.65 5.73
CA HIS A 86 -15.87 -28.92 6.68
C HIS A 86 -14.88 -27.76 6.88
N LEU A 87 -15.30 -26.53 6.60
CA LEU A 87 -14.44 -25.36 6.76
C LEU A 87 -14.17 -25.06 8.24
N LYS A 88 -12.89 -25.10 8.63
CA LYS A 88 -12.42 -24.77 9.98
C LYS A 88 -12.86 -23.36 10.40
N ARG A 89 -13.22 -23.18 11.68
CA ARG A 89 -13.69 -21.89 12.24
C ARG A 89 -12.69 -20.76 12.04
N GLU A 90 -11.41 -21.00 12.28
CA GLU A 90 -10.35 -20.01 12.07
C GLU A 90 -10.29 -19.55 10.62
N ARG A 91 -10.42 -20.50 9.68
CA ARG A 91 -10.45 -20.19 8.24
C ARG A 91 -11.69 -19.39 7.85
N ARG A 92 -12.86 -19.66 8.46
CA ARG A 92 -14.06 -18.82 8.25
C ARG A 92 -13.83 -17.37 8.65
N TYR A 93 -13.17 -17.14 9.78
CA TYR A 93 -12.84 -15.79 10.26
C TYR A 93 -11.84 -15.08 9.33
N ASP A 94 -10.78 -15.78 8.92
CA ASP A 94 -9.81 -15.25 7.95
C ASP A 94 -10.49 -14.87 6.63
N ILE A 95 -11.31 -15.76 6.05
CA ILE A 95 -12.08 -15.48 4.83
C ILE A 95 -13.00 -14.26 5.03
N GLY A 96 -13.68 -14.14 6.17
CA GLY A 96 -14.51 -12.98 6.49
C GLY A 96 -13.72 -11.66 6.50
N ASN A 97 -12.51 -11.66 7.08
CA ASN A 97 -11.63 -10.49 7.06
C ASN A 97 -11.15 -10.15 5.64
N GLN A 98 -10.81 -11.18 4.85
CA GLN A 98 -10.38 -11.01 3.47
C GLN A 98 -11.48 -10.40 2.59
N ILE A 99 -12.74 -10.77 2.80
CA ILE A 99 -13.90 -10.16 2.13
C ILE A 99 -14.03 -8.70 2.57
N SER A 100 -14.10 -8.44 3.88
CA SER A 100 -14.31 -7.09 4.43
C SER A 100 -13.22 -6.09 3.98
N ASN A 101 -11.96 -6.51 3.98
CA ASN A 101 -10.85 -5.68 3.52
C ASN A 101 -10.98 -5.27 2.05
N ARG A 102 -11.44 -6.19 1.19
CA ARG A 102 -11.62 -5.93 -0.25
C ARG A 102 -12.83 -5.06 -0.54
N GLU A 103 -13.94 -5.29 0.17
CA GLU A 103 -15.10 -4.41 0.10
C GLU A 103 -14.77 -2.98 0.54
N CYS A 104 -13.93 -2.83 1.57
CA CYS A 104 -13.41 -1.54 2.00
C CYS A 104 -12.51 -0.89 0.94
N ALA A 105 -11.68 -1.69 0.25
CA ALA A 105 -10.82 -1.20 -0.83
C ALA A 105 -11.61 -0.73 -2.07
N ILE A 106 -12.77 -1.31 -2.37
CA ILE A 106 -13.65 -0.89 -3.47
C ILE A 106 -14.45 0.38 -3.12
N LYS A 107 -14.82 0.57 -1.85
CA LYS A 107 -15.66 1.71 -1.41
C LYS A 107 -14.89 3.04 -1.24
N LYS A 108 -13.57 3.02 -1.33
CA LYS A 108 -12.71 4.21 -1.23
C LYS A 108 -12.48 4.84 -2.59
#